data_AF-A0A930DKA2-F1
#
_entry.id   AF-A0A930DKA2-F1
#
_cell.length_a   1.000
_cell.length_b   1.000
_cell.length_c   1.000
_cell.angle_alpha   90.00
_cell.angle_beta   90.00
_cell.angle_gamma   90.00
#
_symmetry.space_group_name_H-M   'P 1'
#
loop_
_entity.id
_entity.type
_entity.pdbx_description
1 polymer ?
#
loop_
_entity_poly.entity_id
_entity_poly.type
_entity_poly.pdbx_seq_one_letter_code
_entity_poly.pdbx_strand_id
1 'polypeptide(L)'
;MTRLPNLELLMYKAGIYLDYDEEFTQKAKGKSLHFTIETFPQTWGSTCTGFDITDDGKATIGGCAMTTEYTTVVYEWKTETFLVFFGDRPCYVVHNPTMEFYEDMKERRLASLSESKERY
;
A
#
# COMPACT_ATOMS: atom_id res chain seq x y z
N MET A 1 -11.42 -19.24 6.64
CA MET A 1 -9.99 -19.33 7.00
C MET A 1 -9.35 -18.03 6.52
N THR A 2 -8.72 -17.27 7.41
CA THR A 2 -8.07 -16.00 7.02
C THR A 2 -6.90 -16.30 6.11
N ARG A 3 -6.85 -15.70 4.92
CA ARG A 3 -5.76 -15.89 3.97
C ARG A 3 -4.53 -15.16 4.50
N LEU A 4 -3.42 -15.88 4.67
CA LEU A 4 -2.17 -15.26 5.08
C LEU A 4 -1.47 -14.61 3.86
N PRO A 5 -0.82 -13.46 4.05
CA PRO A 5 -0.08 -12.81 2.98
C PRO A 5 1.16 -13.62 2.62
N ASN A 6 1.37 -13.87 1.33
CA ASN A 6 2.59 -14.46 0.81
C ASN A 6 3.63 -13.35 0.61
N LEU A 7 4.48 -13.14 1.61
CA LEU A 7 5.44 -12.03 1.63
C LEU A 7 6.45 -12.09 0.47
N GLU A 8 6.85 -13.29 0.05
CA GLU A 8 7.75 -13.47 -1.10
C GLU A 8 7.08 -13.01 -2.40
N LEU A 9 5.81 -13.40 -2.61
CA LEU A 9 5.03 -12.97 -3.76
C LEU A 9 4.77 -11.46 -3.74
N LEU A 10 4.51 -10.88 -2.57
CA LEU A 10 4.30 -9.44 -2.42
C LEU A 10 5.58 -8.67 -2.74
N MET A 11 6.75 -9.14 -2.27
CA MET A 11 8.04 -8.55 -2.61
C MET A 11 8.32 -8.62 -4.11
N TYR A 12 8.05 -9.77 -4.75
CA TYR A 12 8.19 -9.92 -6.19
C TYR A 12 7.29 -8.95 -6.98
N LYS A 13 6.02 -8.85 -6.59
CA LYS A 13 5.08 -7.88 -7.17
C LYS A 13 5.52 -6.45 -6.94
N ALA A 14 6.08 -6.13 -5.77
CA ALA A 14 6.57 -4.80 -5.45
C ALA A 14 7.71 -4.38 -6.37
N GLY A 15 8.67 -5.27 -6.65
CA GLY A 15 9.74 -5.01 -7.62
C GLY A 15 9.19 -4.66 -8.99
N ILE A 16 8.29 -5.50 -9.52
CA ILE A 16 7.65 -5.24 -10.82
C ILE A 16 6.91 -3.91 -10.82
N TYR A 17 6.10 -3.64 -9.78
CA TYR A 17 5.29 -2.43 -9.72
C TYR A 17 6.15 -1.17 -9.67
N LEU A 18 7.20 -1.18 -8.84
CA LEU A 18 8.11 -0.04 -8.65
C LEU A 18 9.01 0.20 -9.87
N ASP A 19 9.31 -0.83 -10.68
CA ASP A 19 10.02 -0.67 -11.96
C ASP A 19 9.25 0.19 -12.97
N TYR A 20 7.92 0.31 -12.82
CA TYR A 20 7.08 1.20 -13.63
C TYR A 20 6.82 2.57 -12.97
N ASP A 21 7.24 2.75 -11.72
CA ASP A 21 7.11 4.03 -11.02
C ASP A 21 8.30 4.94 -11.39
N GLU A 22 8.02 6.02 -12.13
CA GLU A 22 9.06 6.90 -12.66
C GLU A 22 9.85 7.59 -11.53
N GLU A 23 9.18 8.04 -10.47
CA GLU A 23 9.83 8.74 -9.35
C GLU A 23 10.79 7.80 -8.61
N PHE A 24 10.34 6.57 -8.31
CA PHE A 24 11.17 5.53 -7.73
C PHE A 24 12.35 5.21 -8.62
N THR A 25 12.12 4.95 -9.91
CA THR A 25 13.18 4.56 -10.86
C THR A 25 14.27 5.62 -10.96
N GLN A 26 13.91 6.91 -10.93
CA GLN A 26 14.90 7.98 -10.88
C GLN A 26 15.67 7.99 -9.55
N LYS A 27 14.99 7.85 -8.41
CA LYS A 27 15.62 7.81 -7.08
C LYS A 27 16.52 6.58 -6.87
N ALA A 28 16.17 5.45 -7.49
CA ALA A 28 16.84 4.16 -7.35
C ALA A 28 18.11 4.03 -8.22
N LYS A 29 18.26 4.87 -9.25
CA LYS A 29 19.32 4.75 -10.25
C LYS A 29 20.72 4.72 -9.63
N GLY A 30 21.44 3.62 -9.87
CA GLY A 30 22.82 3.42 -9.40
C GLY A 30 22.94 3.11 -7.90
N LYS A 31 21.83 2.87 -7.19
CA LYS A 31 21.83 2.51 -5.77
C LYS A 31 21.62 1.00 -5.59
N SER A 32 22.26 0.43 -4.58
CA SER A 32 21.86 -0.87 -4.06
C SER A 32 20.62 -0.68 -3.18
N LEU A 33 19.51 -1.28 -3.58
CA LEU A 33 18.23 -1.16 -2.88
C LEU A 33 18.20 -2.06 -1.64
N HIS A 34 17.47 -1.64 -0.62
CA HIS A 34 17.25 -2.39 0.60
C HIS A 34 15.77 -2.31 0.99
N PHE A 35 15.09 -3.44 0.87
CA PHE A 35 13.66 -3.55 1.14
C PHE A 35 13.39 -4.19 2.51
N THR A 36 12.40 -3.65 3.22
CA THR A 36 11.80 -4.24 4.41
C THR A 36 10.30 -4.37 4.24
N ILE A 37 9.67 -5.29 4.96
CA ILE A 37 8.23 -5.51 4.93
C ILE A 37 7.66 -5.38 6.34
N GLU A 38 6.57 -4.62 6.46
CA GLU A 38 5.67 -4.65 7.61
C GLU A 38 4.29 -5.15 7.18
N THR A 39 3.59 -5.89 8.03
CA THR A 39 2.28 -6.46 7.70
C THR A 39 1.40 -6.55 8.94
N PHE A 40 0.16 -6.08 8.82
CA PHE A 40 -0.81 -6.06 9.91
C PHE A 40 -2.24 -6.23 9.39
N PRO A 41 -3.16 -6.84 10.17
CA PRO A 41 -4.57 -6.86 9.80
C PRO A 41 -5.19 -5.47 9.97
N GLN A 42 -6.02 -5.07 9.02
CA GLN A 42 -6.79 -3.82 9.08
C GLN A 42 -8.23 -4.06 8.64
N THR A 43 -9.19 -3.41 9.32
CA THR A 43 -10.61 -3.51 8.99
C THR A 43 -11.04 -2.30 8.17
N TRP A 44 -11.75 -2.57 7.07
CA TRP A 44 -12.19 -1.59 6.09
C TRP A 44 -13.71 -1.48 6.08
N GLY A 45 -14.23 -0.26 5.90
CA GLY A 45 -15.66 0.04 5.85
C GLY A 45 -16.41 -0.42 4.59
N SER A 46 -15.80 -1.27 3.77
CA SER A 46 -16.31 -1.70 2.47
C SER A 46 -15.91 -3.14 2.15
N THR A 47 -16.74 -3.83 1.36
CA THR A 47 -16.39 -5.14 0.75
C THR A 47 -15.22 -5.07 -0.23
N CYS A 48 -14.80 -3.88 -0.63
CA CYS A 48 -13.69 -3.67 -1.57
C CYS A 48 -12.36 -3.31 -0.88
N THR A 49 -12.25 -3.51 0.45
CA THR A 49 -11.07 -3.15 1.26
C THR A 49 -10.76 -1.64 1.16
N GLY A 50 -9.50 -1.21 1.10
CA GLY A 50 -9.14 0.20 0.91
C GLY A 50 -9.26 0.70 -0.54
N PHE A 51 -9.78 -0.10 -1.49
CA PHE A 51 -10.10 0.34 -2.85
C PHE A 51 -11.53 0.90 -2.91
N ASP A 52 -11.66 2.15 -2.47
CA ASP A 52 -12.94 2.86 -2.31
C ASP A 52 -13.37 3.67 -3.54
N ILE A 53 -12.53 3.72 -4.58
CA ILE A 53 -12.84 4.31 -5.89
C ILE A 53 -12.59 3.32 -7.03
N THR A 54 -13.44 3.42 -8.06
CA THR A 54 -13.31 2.70 -9.34
C THR A 54 -12.33 3.41 -10.28
N ASP A 55 -11.90 2.74 -11.34
CA ASP A 55 -11.00 3.32 -12.36
C ASP A 55 -11.57 4.59 -13.01
N ASP A 56 -12.90 4.69 -13.11
CA ASP A 56 -13.65 5.87 -13.57
C ASP A 56 -13.96 6.90 -12.47
N GLY A 57 -13.29 6.80 -11.32
CA GLY A 57 -13.31 7.79 -10.24
C GLY A 57 -14.60 7.82 -9.42
N LYS A 58 -15.52 6.87 -9.63
CA LYS A 58 -16.74 6.76 -8.83
C LYS A 58 -16.47 5.98 -7.56
N ALA A 59 -17.13 6.35 -6.47
CA ALA A 59 -17.09 5.58 -5.22
C ALA A 59 -17.46 4.12 -5.52
N THR A 60 -16.61 3.19 -5.08
CA THR A 60 -16.88 1.77 -5.19
C THR A 60 -18.09 1.45 -4.32
N ILE A 61 -19.16 0.95 -4.95
CA ILE A 61 -20.31 0.41 -4.22
C ILE A 61 -19.91 -0.95 -3.67
N GLY A 62 -19.20 -0.94 -2.55
CA GLY A 62 -19.11 -2.11 -1.71
C GLY A 62 -20.43 -2.32 -0.98
N GLY A 63 -20.84 -3.57 -0.77
CA GLY A 63 -21.93 -3.84 0.18
C GLY A 63 -21.60 -3.27 1.57
N CYS A 64 -22.61 -3.03 2.41
CA CYS A 64 -22.48 -2.53 3.79
C CYS A 64 -21.81 -3.54 4.75
N ALA A 65 -20.70 -4.15 4.34
CA ALA A 65 -19.96 -5.14 5.10
C ALA A 65 -18.56 -4.63 5.40
N MET A 66 -18.19 -4.72 6.68
CA MET A 66 -16.81 -4.52 7.13
C MET A 66 -15.95 -5.69 6.66
N THR A 67 -14.80 -5.41 6.09
CA THR A 67 -13.86 -6.44 5.63
C THR A 67 -12.54 -6.29 6.35
N THR A 68 -12.10 -7.32 7.06
CA THR A 68 -10.74 -7.38 7.61
C THR A 68 -9.83 -8.07 6.60
N GLU A 69 -8.76 -7.40 6.20
CA GLU A 69 -7.75 -7.90 5.26
C GLU A 69 -6.36 -7.50 5.77
N TYR A 70 -5.33 -8.24 5.37
CA TYR A 70 -3.95 -7.83 5.69
C TYR A 70 -3.53 -6.63 4.84
N THR A 71 -3.04 -5.60 5.52
CA THR A 71 -2.28 -4.50 4.92
C THR A 71 -0.80 -4.85 4.99
N THR A 72 -0.11 -4.80 3.85
CA THR A 72 1.33 -5.03 3.77
C THR A 72 2.01 -3.80 3.20
N VAL A 73 3.06 -3.31 3.87
CA VAL A 73 3.85 -2.18 3.42
C VAL A 73 5.25 -2.66 3.10
N VAL A 74 5.64 -2.49 1.85
CA VAL A 74 7.00 -2.71 1.36
C VAL A 74 7.72 -1.36 1.38
N TYR A 75 8.81 -1.27 2.13
CA TYR A 75 9.58 -0.04 2.31
C TYR A 75 10.98 -0.19 1.71
N GLU A 76 11.36 0.71 0.80
CA GLU A 76 12.72 0.85 0.30
C GLU A 76 13.43 2.03 0.97
N TRP A 77 14.55 1.75 1.63
CA TRP A 77 15.22 2.68 2.54
C TRP A 77 16.01 3.79 1.86
N LYS A 78 16.48 3.57 0.62
CA LYS A 78 17.41 4.49 -0.08
C LYS A 78 16.70 5.53 -0.94
N THR A 79 15.47 5.26 -1.33
CA THR A 79 14.57 6.15 -2.07
C THR A 79 13.48 6.72 -1.16
N GLU A 80 13.36 6.21 0.07
CA GLU A 80 12.29 6.56 1.01
C GLU A 80 10.90 6.35 0.38
N THR A 81 10.75 5.20 -0.29
CA THR A 81 9.53 4.85 -1.03
C THR A 81 8.81 3.70 -0.36
N PHE A 82 7.50 3.85 -0.19
CA PHE A 82 6.64 2.84 0.40
C PHE A 82 5.61 2.39 -0.64
N LEU A 83 5.45 1.08 -0.81
CA LEU A 83 4.36 0.50 -1.59
C LEU A 83 3.40 -0.22 -0.64
N VAL A 84 2.15 0.22 -0.63
CA VAL A 84 1.10 -0.34 0.22
C VAL A 84 0.26 -1.34 -0.58
N PHE A 85 0.06 -2.51 0.01
CA PHE A 85 -0.81 -3.57 -0.48
C PHE A 85 -2.00 -3.76 0.46
N PHE A 86 -3.17 -3.99 -0.11
CA PHE A 86 -4.31 -4.55 0.61
C PHE A 86 -4.58 -5.96 0.09
N GLY A 87 -4.45 -6.95 0.97
CA GLY A 87 -4.43 -8.36 0.60
C GLY A 87 -3.22 -8.68 -0.28
N ASP A 88 -3.47 -9.09 -1.52
CA ASP A 88 -2.44 -9.40 -2.52
C ASP A 88 -2.33 -8.41 -3.67
N ARG A 89 -3.00 -7.25 -3.55
CA ARG A 89 -3.07 -6.21 -4.59
C ARG A 89 -2.31 -4.95 -4.17
N PRO A 90 -1.38 -4.44 -5.01
CA PRO A 90 -0.78 -3.12 -4.78
C PRO A 90 -1.89 -2.06 -4.84
N CYS A 91 -1.86 -1.12 -3.92
CA CYS A 91 -2.87 -0.07 -3.80
C CYS A 91 -2.31 1.29 -4.19
N TYR A 92 -1.33 1.80 -3.45
CA TYR A 92 -0.69 3.08 -3.74
C TYR A 92 0.77 3.10 -3.29
N VAL A 93 1.52 4.00 -3.92
CA VAL A 93 2.91 4.31 -3.57
C VAL A 93 2.91 5.62 -2.81
N VAL A 94 3.69 5.70 -1.72
CA VAL A 94 3.94 6.92 -0.97
C VAL A 94 5.39 7.33 -1.21
N HIS A 95 5.56 8.51 -1.78
CA HIS A 95 6.84 9.16 -1.99
C HIS A 95 6.93 10.37 -1.07
N ASN A 96 8.05 10.55 -0.38
CA ASN A 96 8.26 11.67 0.56
C ASN A 96 7.15 11.71 1.65
N PRO A 97 7.03 10.64 2.45
CA PRO A 97 5.89 10.43 3.35
C PRO A 97 5.68 11.59 4.35
N THR A 98 4.42 11.95 4.57
CA THR A 98 4.01 12.89 5.61
C THR A 98 4.15 12.31 7.02
N MET A 99 4.03 13.17 8.05
CA MET A 99 4.02 12.72 9.45
C MET A 99 2.79 11.82 9.70
N GLU A 100 1.67 12.16 9.08
CA GLU A 100 0.40 11.43 9.14
C GLU A 100 0.57 9.99 8.62
N PHE A 101 1.38 9.77 7.58
CA PHE A 101 1.69 8.41 7.12
C PHE A 101 2.42 7.60 8.20
N TYR A 102 3.40 8.18 8.87
CA TYR A 102 4.14 7.51 9.95
C TYR A 102 3.27 7.24 11.18
N GLU A 103 2.37 8.16 11.51
CA GLU A 103 1.38 7.98 12.58
C GLU A 103 0.42 6.85 12.25
N ASP A 104 -0.15 6.84 11.04
CA ASP A 104 -1.09 5.80 10.61
C ASP A 104 -0.40 4.42 10.49
N MET A 105 0.87 4.36 10.08
CA MET A 105 1.70 3.15 10.11
C MET A 105 1.82 2.62 11.54
N LYS A 106 2.16 3.48 12.50
CA LYS A 106 2.31 3.13 13.91
C LYS A 106 0.99 2.67 14.53
N GLU A 107 -0.13 3.29 14.15
CA GLU A 107 -1.47 2.95 14.60
C GLU A 107 -2.09 1.77 13.82
N ARG A 108 -1.41 1.29 12.76
CA ARG A 108 -1.88 0.22 11.87
C ARG A 108 -3.22 0.54 11.22
N ARG A 109 -3.39 1.80 10.80
CA ARG A 109 -4.64 2.35 10.29
C ARG A 109 -4.40 3.21 9.05
N LEU A 110 -3.93 2.59 7.97
CA LEU A 110 -3.68 3.29 6.73
C LEU A 110 -4.97 3.71 6.02
N ALA A 111 -4.91 4.81 5.29
CA ALA A 111 -6.01 5.40 4.56
C ALA A 111 -6.37 4.56 3.32
N SER A 112 -7.60 4.73 2.85
CA SER A 112 -8.03 4.16 1.57
C SER A 112 -7.30 4.83 0.40
N LEU A 113 -7.46 4.26 -0.81
CA LEU A 113 -6.84 4.76 -2.02
C LEU A 113 -7.24 6.21 -2.36
N SER A 114 -8.50 6.58 -2.11
CA SER A 114 -8.95 7.95 -2.38
C SER A 114 -8.37 8.96 -1.37
N GLU A 115 -8.33 8.59 -0.10
CA GLU A 115 -7.83 9.44 1.00
C GLU A 115 -6.31 9.56 1.01
N SER A 116 -5.59 8.50 0.60
CA SER A 116 -4.13 8.45 0.66
C SER A 116 -3.46 9.56 -0.16
N LYS A 117 -4.07 9.96 -1.28
CA LYS A 117 -3.51 10.97 -2.20
C LYS A 117 -3.35 12.36 -1.59
N GLU A 118 -4.21 12.70 -0.63
CA GLU A 118 -4.18 14.01 0.04
C GLU A 118 -3.51 13.94 1.41
N ARG A 119 -3.48 12.75 2.03
CA ARG A 119 -3.00 12.54 3.40
C ARG A 119 -1.52 12.17 3.48
N TYR A 120 -0.98 11.46 2.49
CA TYR A 120 0.34 10.81 2.55
C TYR A 120 1.40 11.40 1.63
#